data_AF-A0A285FDT2-F1
#
_entry.id   AF-A0A285FDT2-F1
#
_cell.length_a   1.000
_cell.length_b   1.000
_cell.length_c   1.000
_cell.angle_alpha   90.00
_cell.angle_beta   90.00
_cell.angle_gamma   90.00
#
_symmetry.space_group_name_H-M   'P 1'
#
loop_
_entity.id
_entity.type
_entity.pdbx_description
1 polymer ?
#
loop_
_entity_poly.entity_id
_entity_poly.type
_entity_poly.pdbx_seq_one_letter_code
_entity_poly.pdbx_strand_id
1 'polypeptide(L)'
;MTRENFNTEAAEGERDRRFHGGSPAHLDDDELARRTEAERAEAGVTAYDRGDVPAATDEPVPYDPQADSVEQDIESVTARQEAEGENVPLSKDNPFPPTRYAE
;
A
#
# COMPACT_ATOMS: atom_id res chain seq x y z
N MET A 1 -11.84 21.32 34.45
CA MET A 1 -11.87 20.68 33.12
C MET A 1 -13.04 21.27 32.34
N THR A 2 -12.78 22.34 31.60
CA THR A 2 -13.75 22.95 30.68
C THR A 2 -13.70 22.17 29.37
N ARG A 3 -14.78 21.44 29.05
CA ARG A 3 -15.00 20.93 27.69
C ARG A 3 -15.60 22.09 26.90
N GLU A 4 -14.78 22.76 26.10
CA GLU A 4 -15.27 23.69 25.10
C GLU A 4 -16.07 22.90 24.06
N ASN A 5 -17.36 23.21 23.97
CA ASN A 5 -18.23 22.66 22.95
C ASN A 5 -17.90 23.39 21.64
N PHE A 6 -17.24 22.70 20.71
CA PHE A 6 -17.11 23.16 19.33
C PHE A 6 -18.49 23.08 18.66
N ASN A 7 -19.29 24.15 18.78
CA ASN A 7 -20.46 24.33 17.95
C ASN A 7 -20.00 24.67 16.53
N THR A 8 -19.84 23.66 15.69
CA THR A 8 -19.79 23.86 14.25
C THR A 8 -21.23 24.06 13.76
N GLU A 9 -21.61 25.30 13.48
CA GLU A 9 -22.83 25.64 12.73
C GLU A 9 -22.68 25.13 11.28
N ALA A 10 -22.82 23.82 11.09
CA ALA A 10 -22.82 23.18 9.78
C ALA A 10 -24.22 22.62 9.50
N ALA A 11 -25.11 23.54 9.13
CA ALA A 11 -26.37 23.36 8.40
C ALA A 11 -27.33 22.27 8.93
N GLU A 12 -28.45 22.72 9.48
CA GLU A 12 -29.67 21.93 9.63
C GLU A 12 -30.19 21.50 8.24
N GLY A 13 -29.79 20.32 7.80
CA GLY A 13 -30.31 19.66 6.60
C GLY A 13 -30.05 18.16 6.73
N GLU A 14 -31.09 17.34 6.52
CA GLU A 14 -31.00 15.87 6.56
C GLU A 14 -29.83 15.40 5.68
N ARG A 15 -28.73 14.97 6.32
CA ARG A 15 -27.60 14.41 5.59
C ARG A 15 -28.00 13.02 5.10
N ASP A 16 -28.26 12.90 3.80
CA ASP A 16 -28.44 11.61 3.15
C ASP A 16 -27.13 10.81 3.29
N ARG A 17 -27.13 9.84 4.22
CA ARG A 17 -26.00 8.95 4.50
C ARG A 17 -25.60 8.07 3.32
N ARG A 18 -26.38 8.04 2.24
CA ARG A 18 -26.09 7.25 1.03
C ARG A 18 -25.14 7.95 0.06
N PHE A 19 -25.05 9.28 0.15
CA PHE A 19 -24.10 10.06 -0.63
C PHE A 19 -23.07 10.65 0.32
N HIS A 20 -22.00 9.91 0.58
CA HIS A 20 -20.75 10.57 0.94
C HIS A 20 -20.40 11.44 -0.28
N GLY A 21 -20.58 12.76 -0.16
CA GLY A 21 -20.12 13.70 -1.16
C GLY A 21 -18.66 13.38 -1.40
N GLY A 22 -18.38 12.69 -2.51
CA GLY A 22 -17.08 12.11 -2.78
C GLY A 22 -16.00 13.20 -2.78
N SER A 23 -14.74 12.78 -2.82
CA SER A 23 -13.67 13.76 -3.03
C SER A 23 -13.89 14.50 -4.35
N PRO A 24 -13.62 15.81 -4.40
CA PRO A 24 -13.70 16.58 -5.65
C PRO A 24 -12.92 15.89 -6.78
N ALA A 25 -13.36 16.09 -8.03
CA ALA A 25 -12.68 15.54 -9.20
C ALA A 25 -11.22 16.05 -9.31
N HIS A 26 -10.97 17.26 -8.82
CA HIS A 26 -9.65 17.87 -8.75
C HIS A 26 -9.49 18.55 -7.38
N LEU A 27 -8.41 18.19 -6.68
CA LEU A 27 -7.96 18.91 -5.50
C LEU A 27 -7.13 20.12 -5.94
N ASP A 28 -7.09 21.15 -5.11
CA ASP A 28 -6.21 22.30 -5.32
C ASP A 28 -4.79 21.90 -4.86
N ASP A 29 -3.93 21.60 -5.84
CA ASP A 29 -2.55 21.16 -5.58
C ASP A 29 -1.72 22.26 -4.89
N ASP A 30 -1.99 23.54 -5.15
CA ASP A 30 -1.29 24.66 -4.52
C ASP A 30 -1.70 24.78 -3.05
N GLU A 31 -2.98 24.61 -2.74
CA GLU A 31 -3.47 24.55 -1.37
C GLU A 31 -2.89 23.34 -0.63
N LEU A 32 -2.89 22.16 -1.26
CA LEU A 32 -2.33 20.93 -0.70
C LEU A 32 -0.84 21.09 -0.40
N ALA A 33 -0.07 21.68 -1.32
CA ALA A 33 1.34 21.96 -1.13
C ALA A 33 1.58 22.91 0.06
N ARG A 34 0.80 23.99 0.17
CA ARG A 34 0.91 24.92 1.31
C ARG A 34 0.60 24.26 2.65
N ARG A 35 -0.46 23.44 2.73
CA ARG A 35 -0.83 22.72 3.96
C ARG A 35 0.24 21.71 4.35
N THR A 36 0.75 20.95 3.39
CA THR A 36 1.82 19.97 3.61
C THR A 36 3.08 20.63 4.18
N GLU A 37 3.49 21.77 3.65
CA GLU A 37 4.66 22.48 4.16
C GLU A 37 4.44 23.08 5.55
N ALA A 38 3.24 23.60 5.84
CA ALA A 38 2.90 24.08 7.16
C ALA A 38 2.95 22.96 8.21
N GLU A 39 2.37 21.80 7.90
CA GLU A 39 2.42 20.61 8.75
C GLU A 39 3.85 20.10 8.94
N ARG A 40 4.66 20.11 7.87
CA ARG A 40 6.07 19.75 7.92
C ARG A 40 6.83 20.64 8.90
N ALA A 41 6.64 21.95 8.80
CA ALA A 41 7.29 22.94 9.66
C ALA A 41 6.84 22.79 11.13
N GLU A 42 5.54 22.60 11.37
CA GLU A 42 4.99 22.39 12.72
C GLU A 42 5.50 21.09 13.36
N ALA A 43 5.57 20.01 12.59
CA ALA A 43 6.11 18.73 13.04
C ALA A 43 7.64 18.73 13.16
N GLY A 44 8.33 19.80 12.74
CA GLY A 44 9.79 19.89 12.73
C GLY A 44 10.45 18.88 11.79
N VAL A 45 9.74 18.40 10.76
CA VAL A 45 10.22 17.36 9.85
C VAL A 45 11.14 17.99 8.81
N THR A 46 12.44 17.75 8.91
CA THR A 46 13.42 18.23 7.94
C THR A 46 13.48 17.32 6.70
N ALA A 47 14.12 17.80 5.63
CA ALA A 47 14.41 16.94 4.47
C ALA A 47 15.23 15.73 4.90
N TYR A 48 14.96 14.57 4.30
CA TYR A 48 15.73 13.36 4.56
C TYR A 48 17.19 13.57 4.13
N ASP A 49 18.12 13.39 5.07
CA ASP A 49 19.55 13.29 4.81
C ASP A 49 20.02 11.87 5.12
N ARG A 50 20.63 11.20 4.14
CA ARG A 50 21.19 9.86 4.33
C ARG A 50 22.32 9.86 5.36
N GLY A 51 23.04 10.97 5.53
CA GLY A 51 24.10 11.13 6.52
C GLY A 51 23.59 11.23 7.96
N ASP A 52 22.36 11.70 8.15
CA ASP A 52 21.69 11.77 9.46
C ASP A 52 21.12 10.42 9.90
N VAL A 53 21.06 9.43 9.00
CA VAL A 53 20.60 8.08 9.33
C VAL A 53 21.74 7.31 9.99
N PRO A 54 21.62 6.94 11.27
CA PRO A 54 22.61 6.08 11.91
C PRO A 54 22.66 4.73 11.19
N ALA A 55 23.84 4.12 11.15
CA ALA A 55 23.97 2.76 10.64
C ALA A 55 23.03 1.81 11.41
N ALA A 56 22.46 0.84 10.71
CA ALA A 56 21.68 -0.22 11.35
C ALA A 56 22.57 -0.92 12.38
N THR A 57 22.10 -0.99 13.62
CA THR A 57 22.81 -1.63 14.74
C THR A 57 22.47 -3.10 14.89
N ASP A 58 21.37 -3.53 14.29
CA ASP A 58 20.90 -4.91 14.37
C ASP A 58 21.73 -5.78 13.42
N GLU A 59 22.19 -6.92 13.95
CA GLU A 59 22.83 -7.94 13.13
C GLU A 59 21.78 -8.48 12.13
N PRO A 60 22.13 -8.66 10.85
CA PRO A 60 21.23 -9.33 9.92
C PRO A 60 20.83 -10.70 10.47
N VAL A 61 19.52 -10.94 10.53
CA VAL A 61 19.00 -12.26 10.88
C VAL A 61 19.36 -13.22 9.73
N PRO A 62 20.03 -14.36 10.00
CA PRO A 62 20.30 -15.33 8.94
C PRO A 62 18.97 -15.85 8.39
N TYR A 63 18.78 -15.69 7.10
CA TYR A 63 17.60 -16.18 6.40
C TYR A 63 17.90 -17.54 5.77
N ASP A 64 17.11 -18.54 6.13
CA ASP A 64 17.16 -19.88 5.56
C ASP A 64 15.81 -20.19 4.87
N PRO A 65 15.75 -20.14 3.53
CA PRO A 65 14.53 -20.45 2.77
C PRO A 65 14.00 -21.87 3.03
N GLN A 66 14.87 -22.81 3.42
CA GLN A 66 14.46 -24.19 3.68
C GLN A 66 13.78 -24.35 5.05
N ALA A 67 13.99 -23.39 5.95
CA ALA A 67 13.35 -23.34 7.27
C ALA A 67 12.07 -22.48 7.28
N ASP A 68 11.80 -21.72 6.22
CA ASP A 68 10.64 -20.85 6.11
C ASP A 68 9.44 -21.62 5.53
N SER A 69 8.38 -21.80 6.33
CA SER A 69 7.18 -22.52 5.89
C SER A 69 6.48 -21.84 4.72
N VAL A 70 6.54 -20.51 4.62
CA VAL A 70 5.91 -19.78 3.52
C VAL A 70 6.61 -20.09 2.21
N GLU A 71 7.94 -20.11 2.20
CA GLU A 71 8.72 -20.50 1.02
C GLU A 71 8.47 -21.95 0.63
N GLN A 72 8.46 -22.87 1.60
CA GLN A 72 8.18 -24.27 1.33
C GLN A 72 6.77 -24.49 0.75
N ASP A 73 5.77 -23.77 1.27
CA ASP A 73 4.41 -23.80 0.73
C ASP A 73 4.37 -23.26 -0.71
N ILE A 74 5.03 -22.13 -0.98
CA ILE A 74 5.13 -21.55 -2.33
C ILE A 74 5.80 -22.54 -3.29
N GLU A 75 6.96 -23.08 -2.94
CA GLU A 75 7.69 -24.05 -3.74
C GLU A 75 6.82 -25.28 -4.03
N SER A 76 6.09 -25.79 -3.03
CA SER A 76 5.20 -26.95 -3.20
C SER A 76 4.05 -26.67 -4.18
N VAL A 77 3.43 -25.50 -4.09
CA VAL A 77 2.34 -25.09 -4.98
C VAL A 77 2.86 -24.91 -6.40
N THR A 78 3.98 -24.22 -6.57
CA THR A 78 4.60 -24.03 -7.89
C THR A 78 4.97 -25.37 -8.52
N ALA A 79 5.59 -26.28 -7.77
CA ALA A 79 5.94 -27.61 -8.27
C ALA A 79 4.70 -28.42 -8.72
N ARG A 80 3.60 -28.37 -7.97
CA ARG A 80 2.32 -28.98 -8.39
C ARG A 80 1.81 -28.37 -9.69
N GLN A 81 1.77 -27.04 -9.78
CA GLN A 81 1.26 -26.32 -10.95
C GLN A 81 2.09 -26.59 -12.21
N GLU A 82 3.41 -26.71 -12.08
CA GLU A 82 4.29 -27.11 -13.18
C GLU A 82 4.05 -28.56 -13.60
N ALA A 83 3.89 -29.47 -12.65
CA ALA A 83 3.57 -30.88 -12.93
C ALA A 83 2.20 -31.06 -13.61
N GLU A 84 1.23 -30.22 -13.27
CA GLU A 84 -0.12 -30.19 -13.88
C GLU A 84 -0.17 -29.37 -15.17
N GLY A 85 0.91 -28.67 -15.53
CA GLY A 85 0.98 -27.84 -16.73
C GLY A 85 0.16 -26.55 -16.64
N GLU A 86 -0.18 -26.08 -15.44
CA GLU A 86 -0.84 -24.80 -15.22
C GLU A 86 0.10 -23.61 -15.57
N ASN A 87 1.41 -23.77 -15.36
CA ASN A 87 2.44 -22.74 -15.62
C ASN A 87 3.31 -23.07 -16.86
N VAL A 88 2.69 -23.49 -17.97
CA VAL A 88 3.43 -23.75 -19.21
C VAL A 88 4.06 -22.44 -19.74
N PRO A 89 5.37 -22.40 -20.00
CA PRO A 89 6.02 -21.19 -20.50
C PRO A 89 5.51 -20.81 -21.90
N LEU A 90 5.47 -19.51 -22.17
CA LEU A 90 5.11 -19.00 -23.49
C LEU A 90 6.09 -19.53 -24.54
N SER A 91 5.56 -20.04 -25.64
CA SER A 91 6.33 -20.59 -26.76
C SER A 91 5.85 -20.02 -28.08
N LYS A 92 6.55 -20.28 -29.19
CA LYS A 92 6.09 -19.86 -30.52
C LYS A 92 4.72 -20.45 -30.89
N ASP A 93 4.44 -21.66 -30.40
CA ASP A 93 3.20 -22.38 -30.65
C ASP A 93 2.12 -22.04 -29.61
N ASN A 94 2.50 -21.46 -28.46
CA ASN A 94 1.60 -20.90 -27.45
C ASN A 94 2.09 -19.50 -27.01
N PRO A 95 1.97 -18.47 -27.87
CA PRO A 95 2.57 -17.16 -27.63
C PRO A 95 1.78 -16.28 -26.66
N PHE A 96 0.59 -16.72 -26.26
CA PHE A 96 -0.29 -16.01 -25.34
C PHE A 96 -0.65 -16.90 -24.15
N PRO A 97 -0.93 -16.31 -22.98
CA PRO A 97 -1.48 -17.07 -21.87
C PRO A 97 -2.80 -17.73 -22.28
N PRO A 98 -3.14 -18.90 -21.71
CA PRO A 98 -4.36 -19.62 -22.06
C PRO A 98 -5.59 -18.77 -21.74
N THR A 99 -6.61 -18.83 -22.60
CA THR A 99 -7.87 -18.10 -22.39
C THR A 99 -8.73 -18.70 -21.27
N ARG A 100 -8.40 -19.92 -20.85
CA ARG A 100 -8.92 -20.59 -19.65
C ARG A 100 -7.79 -21.41 -19.00
N TYR A 101 -7.63 -21.27 -17.69
CA TYR A 101 -6.78 -22.14 -16.90
C TYR A 101 -7.48 -23.49 -16.69
N ALA A 102 -6.72 -24.57 -16.50
CA ALA A 102 -7.29 -25.85 -16.10
C ALA A 102 -8.01 -25.70 -14.74
N GLU A 103 -9.15 -26.38 -14.57
CA GLU A 103 -9.89 -26.41 -13.29
C GLU A 103 -9.22 -27.31 -12.26
#